data_AF-Q06K69-F1
#
_entry.id   AF-Q06K69-F1
#
_cell.length_a   1.000
_cell.length_b   1.000
_cell.length_c   1.000
_cell.angle_alpha   90.00
_cell.angle_beta   90.00
_cell.angle_gamma   90.00
#
_symmetry.space_group_name_H-M   'P 1'
#
loop_
_entity.id
_entity.type
_entity.pdbx_description
1 polymer ?
#
loop_
_entity_poly.entity_id
_entity_poly.type
_entity_poly.pdbx_seq_one_letter_code
_entity_poly.pdbx_strand_id
1 'polypeptide(L)'
;MKCLWSCVWFLFFDCFVLGLGLGDIEVRTMDDGDEYQIGKFDNSDEQFLDTDFDFIEKPYKPKLDSIYNGTHFILNYVGTPKTCISSITVQSYEDDTQKTPTQNPKKKSKIWCQKGGIGKKDCLLIFRMRTKREDARVKIFGVRGPCSFKERYLNKNPRQIDAYGQHYQYSEDYPYWNLPRTNLKQYNRFNEIIYVKDGLFNIQKNYLDESDKLTAVRELFVPDNTLKFVMDFKNSGPKKISFLDIYWYQQSKNSRPIPPYIYYNGQCASSNKTCQVIFDADEPLSYVFVKVFRNEDYDGPRVLARDLGRSGK
;
A
#
# COMPACT_ATOMS: atom_id res chain seq x y z
N MET A 1 -31.94 -52.33 20.85
CA MET A 1 -30.60 -52.96 20.68
C MET A 1 -30.04 -52.54 19.34
N LYS A 2 -28.75 -52.15 19.27
CA LYS A 2 -27.81 -52.10 18.11
C LYS A 2 -28.32 -51.63 16.73
N CYS A 3 -27.63 -50.82 15.92
CA CYS A 3 -26.43 -49.98 16.07
C CYS A 3 -26.38 -49.02 14.85
N LEU A 4 -25.67 -47.89 14.94
CA LEU A 4 -25.34 -47.04 13.77
C LEU A 4 -24.38 -47.77 12.80
N TRP A 5 -24.40 -47.36 11.53
CA TRP A 5 -23.35 -47.28 10.48
C TRP A 5 -24.03 -46.61 9.25
N SER A 6 -23.41 -45.81 8.38
CA SER A 6 -22.07 -45.20 8.34
C SER A 6 -22.09 -43.94 7.43
N CYS A 7 -21.16 -43.01 7.72
CA CYS A 7 -20.49 -42.07 6.81
C CYS A 7 -20.36 -42.56 5.34
N VAL A 8 -20.54 -41.78 4.25
CA VAL A 8 -20.04 -40.45 3.79
C VAL A 8 -19.13 -40.63 2.56
N TRP A 9 -19.34 -39.76 1.54
CA TRP A 9 -18.49 -39.47 0.38
C TRP A 9 -18.20 -40.54 -0.68
N PHE A 10 -18.56 -40.22 -1.93
CA PHE A 10 -17.59 -40.16 -3.03
C PHE A 10 -17.83 -38.90 -3.88
N LEU A 11 -16.78 -38.08 -4.02
CA LEU A 11 -16.64 -37.04 -5.05
C LEU A 11 -16.10 -37.67 -6.36
N PHE A 12 -15.73 -36.83 -7.34
CA PHE A 12 -15.31 -37.12 -8.74
C PHE A 12 -16.49 -37.19 -9.73
N PHE A 13 -16.50 -36.59 -10.93
CA PHE A 13 -15.55 -35.79 -11.73
C PHE A 13 -16.39 -34.96 -12.75
N ASP A 14 -15.96 -33.88 -13.42
CA ASP A 14 -14.81 -32.95 -13.40
C ASP A 14 -15.24 -31.63 -14.09
N CYS A 15 -14.56 -30.50 -13.85
CA CYS A 15 -14.37 -29.42 -14.82
C CYS A 15 -13.21 -28.47 -14.44
N PHE A 16 -11.99 -28.93 -14.61
CA PHE A 16 -10.78 -28.10 -14.57
C PHE A 16 -10.62 -27.25 -15.85
N VAL A 17 -11.05 -25.97 -15.84
CA VAL A 17 -10.59 -24.98 -16.84
C VAL A 17 -10.31 -23.61 -16.21
N LEU A 18 -9.03 -23.39 -15.94
CA LEU A 18 -8.26 -22.15 -16.15
C LEU A 18 -9.00 -20.79 -16.12
N GLY A 19 -8.75 -20.01 -15.06
CA GLY A 19 -9.23 -18.63 -14.91
C GLY A 19 -8.24 -17.71 -14.17
N LEU A 20 -6.96 -17.68 -14.59
CA LEU A 20 -5.99 -16.72 -14.07
C LEU A 20 -6.36 -15.27 -14.45
N GLY A 21 -6.55 -14.38 -13.47
CA GLY A 21 -6.48 -12.95 -13.73
C GLY A 21 -7.26 -12.05 -12.76
N LEU A 22 -6.67 -10.88 -12.51
CA LEU A 22 -7.28 -9.70 -11.86
C LEU A 22 -7.52 -9.83 -10.35
N GLY A 23 -6.41 -9.76 -9.59
CA GLY A 23 -6.41 -9.22 -8.23
C GLY A 23 -6.83 -7.76 -8.26
N ASP A 24 -8.14 -7.55 -8.21
CA ASP A 24 -8.79 -6.26 -8.36
C ASP A 24 -9.15 -5.67 -6.99
N ILE A 25 -9.33 -4.35 -6.93
CA ILE A 25 -9.62 -3.61 -5.67
C ILE A 25 -10.77 -4.28 -4.91
N GLU A 26 -10.57 -4.52 -3.61
CA GLU A 26 -11.51 -5.18 -2.69
C GLU A 26 -12.70 -4.25 -2.40
N VAL A 27 -13.62 -4.13 -3.35
CA VAL A 27 -14.87 -3.37 -3.21
C VAL A 27 -15.77 -4.11 -2.23
N ARG A 28 -15.94 -3.56 -1.02
CA ARG A 28 -16.96 -4.00 -0.08
C ARG A 28 -18.30 -3.40 -0.49
N THR A 29 -19.05 -4.13 -1.30
CA THR A 29 -20.42 -3.75 -1.68
C THR A 29 -21.36 -3.84 -0.47
N MET A 30 -21.53 -2.72 0.23
CA MET A 30 -22.71 -2.39 1.02
C MET A 30 -23.13 -0.98 0.63
N ASP A 31 -24.34 -0.86 0.11
CA ASP A 31 -24.85 0.21 -0.76
C ASP A 31 -24.13 0.31 -2.13
N ASP A 32 -24.87 0.73 -3.18
CA ASP A 32 -24.51 0.56 -4.60
C ASP A 32 -23.36 1.46 -5.13
N GLY A 33 -22.61 2.09 -4.24
CA GLY A 33 -21.54 3.04 -4.58
C GLY A 33 -20.16 2.38 -4.63
N ASP A 34 -19.27 2.89 -5.48
CA ASP A 34 -17.85 2.49 -5.40
C ASP A 34 -17.16 3.24 -4.25
N GLU A 35 -16.42 2.49 -3.44
CA GLU A 35 -15.50 3.05 -2.45
C GLU A 35 -14.05 3.03 -2.93
N TYR A 36 -13.36 4.17 -2.78
CA TYR A 36 -11.96 4.36 -3.11
C TYR A 36 -11.21 4.83 -1.86
N GLN A 37 -10.10 4.17 -1.50
CA GLN A 37 -9.32 4.49 -0.30
C GLN A 37 -7.84 4.80 -0.60
N ILE A 38 -7.30 5.79 0.11
CA ILE A 38 -5.86 6.02 0.29
C ILE A 38 -5.60 6.04 1.81
N GLY A 39 -4.51 5.44 2.27
CA GLY A 39 -4.20 5.40 3.70
C GLY A 39 -4.91 4.24 4.40
N LYS A 40 -4.86 4.25 5.73
CA LYS A 40 -5.52 3.25 6.59
C LYS A 40 -6.18 3.99 7.74
N PHE A 41 -7.49 3.82 7.93
CA PHE A 41 -8.21 4.38 9.08
C PHE A 41 -7.87 3.60 10.37
N ASP A 42 -7.94 4.28 11.51
CA ASP A 42 -7.89 3.68 12.84
C ASP A 42 -8.95 4.35 13.73
N ASN A 43 -9.55 3.61 14.67
CA ASN A 43 -10.61 4.12 15.53
C ASN A 43 -10.18 5.28 16.45
N SER A 44 -8.87 5.52 16.58
CA SER A 44 -8.31 6.68 17.29
C SER A 44 -8.15 7.95 16.45
N ASP A 45 -8.47 7.89 15.14
CA ASP A 45 -8.38 9.04 14.25
C ASP A 45 -9.50 10.06 14.47
N GLU A 46 -9.16 11.33 14.29
CA GLU A 46 -10.11 12.42 14.19
C GLU A 46 -10.61 12.58 12.75
N GLN A 47 -11.92 12.80 12.59
CA GLN A 47 -12.51 13.16 11.31
C GLN A 47 -12.24 14.65 11.02
N PHE A 48 -11.41 14.93 10.02
CA PHE A 48 -11.11 16.30 9.60
C PHE A 48 -12.00 16.80 8.45
N LEU A 49 -12.60 15.88 7.69
CA LEU A 49 -13.58 16.19 6.65
C LEU A 49 -14.58 15.03 6.51
N ASP A 50 -15.85 15.37 6.31
CA ASP A 50 -16.89 14.51 5.72
C ASP A 50 -17.82 15.44 4.95
N THR A 51 -17.87 15.34 3.63
CA THR A 51 -18.63 16.27 2.77
C THR A 51 -19.03 15.65 1.44
N ASP A 52 -20.29 15.84 1.08
CA ASP A 52 -20.87 15.43 -0.19
C ASP A 52 -20.78 16.53 -1.27
N PHE A 53 -20.30 16.12 -2.44
CA PHE A 53 -20.19 16.95 -3.64
C PHE A 53 -21.10 16.38 -4.74
N ASP A 54 -22.13 17.14 -5.10
CA ASP A 54 -23.10 16.79 -6.15
C ASP A 54 -22.55 17.20 -7.53
N PHE A 55 -22.59 16.27 -8.50
CA PHE A 55 -22.14 16.46 -9.89
C PHE A 55 -23.29 16.56 -10.90
N ILE A 56 -24.53 16.35 -10.48
CA ILE A 56 -25.76 16.49 -11.27
C ILE A 56 -26.12 17.97 -11.45
N GLU A 57 -25.92 18.80 -10.43
CA GLU A 57 -26.16 20.24 -10.51
C GLU A 57 -25.37 20.91 -11.65
N LYS A 58 -26.07 21.69 -12.49
CA LYS A 58 -25.49 22.39 -13.65
C LYS A 58 -25.81 23.89 -13.61
N PRO A 59 -24.80 24.78 -13.59
CA PRO A 59 -23.37 24.48 -13.44
C PRO A 59 -23.07 23.86 -12.06
N TYR A 60 -21.99 23.08 -11.98
CA TYR A 60 -21.46 22.57 -10.72
C TYR A 60 -21.23 23.72 -9.74
N LYS A 61 -21.64 23.56 -8.48
CA LYS A 61 -21.43 24.56 -7.41
C LYS A 61 -20.21 24.18 -6.56
N PRO A 62 -19.08 24.90 -6.69
CA PRO A 62 -17.88 24.62 -5.89
C PRO A 62 -18.12 24.75 -4.39
N LYS A 63 -17.48 23.87 -3.60
CA LYS A 63 -17.42 23.94 -2.14
C LYS A 63 -15.99 23.60 -1.70
N LEU A 64 -15.48 24.20 -0.64
CA LEU A 64 -14.19 23.81 -0.04
C LEU A 64 -12.99 23.77 -1.03
N ASP A 65 -12.90 24.75 -1.95
CA ASP A 65 -11.88 24.80 -3.01
C ASP A 65 -11.84 23.53 -3.88
N SER A 66 -13.00 23.22 -4.48
CA SER A 66 -13.21 22.09 -5.37
C SER A 66 -13.53 22.49 -6.81
N ILE A 67 -13.16 21.63 -7.76
CA ILE A 67 -13.43 21.80 -9.20
C ILE A 67 -13.90 20.47 -9.78
N TYR A 68 -14.95 20.51 -10.60
CA TYR A 68 -15.44 19.36 -11.38
C TYR A 68 -15.54 19.73 -12.86
N ASN A 69 -15.09 18.83 -13.75
CA ASN A 69 -15.09 19.04 -15.20
C ASN A 69 -15.70 17.87 -16.01
N GLY A 70 -16.48 16.99 -15.37
CA GLY A 70 -17.08 15.82 -16.01
C GLY A 70 -16.18 14.56 -16.04
N THR A 71 -14.86 14.70 -15.89
CA THR A 71 -13.92 13.55 -15.92
C THR A 71 -12.96 13.53 -14.73
N HIS A 72 -12.74 14.68 -14.11
CA HIS A 72 -11.96 14.85 -12.91
C HIS A 72 -12.77 15.71 -11.94
N PHE A 73 -12.82 15.25 -10.69
CA PHE A 73 -13.15 16.04 -9.52
C PHE A 73 -11.84 16.28 -8.77
N ILE A 74 -11.62 17.52 -8.36
CA ILE A 74 -10.42 17.97 -7.68
C ILE A 74 -10.88 18.65 -6.39
N LEU A 75 -10.26 18.31 -5.27
CA LEU A 75 -10.48 18.94 -3.98
C LEU A 75 -9.13 19.37 -3.39
N ASN A 76 -8.95 20.66 -3.13
CA ASN A 76 -7.75 21.20 -2.50
C ASN A 76 -7.92 21.25 -0.97
N TYR A 77 -7.84 20.09 -0.32
CA TYR A 77 -7.99 20.03 1.14
C TYR A 77 -6.74 20.57 1.85
N VAL A 78 -6.93 21.51 2.77
CA VAL A 78 -5.88 22.05 3.65
C VAL A 78 -6.35 21.99 5.10
N GLY A 79 -5.81 21.04 5.86
CA GLY A 79 -6.06 20.87 7.28
C GLY A 79 -5.33 21.88 8.18
N THR A 80 -5.71 21.90 9.45
CA THR A 80 -5.15 22.81 10.45
C THR A 80 -3.66 22.51 10.72
N PRO A 81 -2.87 23.50 11.19
CA PRO A 81 -1.47 23.27 11.55
C PRO A 81 -1.31 22.15 12.58
N LYS A 82 -0.24 21.35 12.43
CA LYS A 82 0.03 20.16 13.27
C LYS A 82 -1.05 19.06 13.15
N THR A 83 -1.59 18.82 11.96
CA THR A 83 -2.36 17.60 11.64
C THR A 83 -1.63 16.75 10.60
N CYS A 84 -1.90 15.46 10.59
CA CYS A 84 -1.45 14.54 9.54
C CYS A 84 -2.60 13.61 9.13
N ILE A 85 -2.96 13.65 7.84
CA ILE A 85 -3.94 12.77 7.22
C ILE A 85 -3.47 11.31 7.32
N SER A 86 -4.30 10.44 7.89
CA SER A 86 -4.06 8.99 8.01
C SER A 86 -4.77 8.19 6.92
N SER A 87 -5.96 8.63 6.52
CA SER A 87 -6.74 8.07 5.42
C SER A 87 -7.63 9.11 4.72
N ILE A 88 -7.93 8.80 3.46
CA ILE A 88 -8.87 9.50 2.60
C ILE A 88 -9.76 8.44 1.96
N THR A 89 -11.07 8.59 2.11
CA THR A 89 -12.06 7.74 1.44
C THR A 89 -12.93 8.60 0.54
N VAL A 90 -13.17 8.13 -0.67
CA VAL A 90 -14.16 8.70 -1.60
C VAL A 90 -15.19 7.62 -1.90
N GLN A 91 -16.45 7.87 -1.55
CA GLN A 91 -17.61 7.06 -1.94
C GLN A 91 -18.32 7.78 -3.09
N SER A 92 -18.73 7.08 -4.15
CA SER A 92 -19.28 7.72 -5.36
C SER A 92 -20.13 6.77 -6.21
N TYR A 93 -21.35 7.18 -6.54
CA TYR A 93 -22.32 6.41 -7.33
C TYR A 93 -22.18 6.67 -8.84
N GLU A 94 -22.44 5.65 -9.66
CA GLU A 94 -22.45 5.80 -11.14
C GLU A 94 -23.72 6.51 -11.61
N ASP A 95 -23.57 7.41 -12.60
CA ASP A 95 -24.71 8.06 -13.28
C ASP A 95 -25.38 7.04 -14.22
N ASP A 96 -26.37 6.34 -13.66
CA ASP A 96 -27.09 5.25 -14.31
C ASP A 96 -27.97 5.73 -15.47
N THR A 97 -28.24 7.04 -15.57
CA THR A 97 -29.07 7.62 -16.62
C THR A 97 -28.44 7.52 -18.02
N GLN A 98 -27.15 7.15 -18.12
CA GLN A 98 -26.39 7.12 -19.39
C GLN A 98 -25.64 5.80 -19.67
N LYS A 99 -26.08 4.68 -19.07
CA LYS A 99 -25.55 3.33 -19.37
C LYS A 99 -25.71 2.96 -20.85
N THR A 100 -24.66 3.23 -21.63
CA THR A 100 -24.56 2.81 -23.04
C THR A 100 -24.10 1.35 -23.09
N PRO A 101 -24.76 0.43 -23.84
CA PRO A 101 -24.51 -1.02 -23.75
C PRO A 101 -23.09 -1.50 -24.11
N THR A 102 -22.23 -0.62 -24.60
CA THR A 102 -20.87 -0.91 -25.10
C THR A 102 -19.75 -0.41 -24.19
N GLN A 103 -20.06 0.15 -23.02
CA GLN A 103 -19.01 0.52 -22.06
C GLN A 103 -18.34 -0.72 -21.46
N ASN A 104 -17.11 -0.96 -21.89
CA ASN A 104 -16.29 -2.09 -21.48
C ASN A 104 -15.99 -1.98 -19.96
N PRO A 105 -16.54 -2.86 -19.09
CA PRO A 105 -16.65 -2.64 -17.63
C PRO A 105 -15.32 -2.75 -16.86
N LYS A 106 -14.18 -2.72 -17.55
CA LYS A 106 -12.85 -3.05 -17.03
C LYS A 106 -12.00 -1.85 -16.62
N LYS A 107 -12.55 -0.62 -16.60
CA LYS A 107 -11.79 0.61 -16.31
C LYS A 107 -12.34 1.33 -15.07
N LYS A 108 -11.94 0.86 -13.89
CA LYS A 108 -12.26 1.49 -12.60
C LYS A 108 -11.73 2.94 -12.52
N SER A 109 -12.51 3.81 -11.88
CA SER A 109 -12.10 5.16 -11.48
C SER A 109 -10.97 5.11 -10.45
N LYS A 110 -10.32 6.23 -10.15
CA LYS A 110 -9.14 6.27 -9.27
C LYS A 110 -9.03 7.57 -8.50
N ILE A 111 -8.56 7.48 -7.26
CA ILE A 111 -8.13 8.63 -6.45
C ILE A 111 -6.62 8.63 -6.22
N TRP A 112 -6.02 9.82 -6.09
CA TRP A 112 -4.65 10.03 -5.60
C TRP A 112 -4.46 11.48 -5.11
N CYS A 113 -3.46 11.72 -4.26
CA CYS A 113 -3.03 13.08 -3.91
C CYS A 113 -1.94 13.54 -4.89
N GLN A 114 -2.22 14.60 -5.65
CA GLN A 114 -1.25 15.20 -6.58
C GLN A 114 -0.19 16.04 -5.85
N LYS A 115 -0.56 16.59 -4.69
CA LYS A 115 0.32 17.25 -3.71
C LYS A 115 -0.15 16.84 -2.31
N GLY A 116 0.73 16.90 -1.32
CA GLY A 116 0.40 16.54 0.06
C GLY A 116 0.22 15.03 0.25
N GLY A 117 -0.88 14.62 0.91
CA GLY A 117 -1.30 13.22 1.07
C GLY A 117 -1.08 12.62 2.46
N ILE A 118 -0.97 11.29 2.54
CA ILE A 118 -0.88 10.58 3.83
C ILE A 118 0.41 11.00 4.56
N GLY A 119 0.28 11.42 5.81
CA GLY A 119 1.36 12.01 6.60
C GLY A 119 1.55 13.52 6.39
N LYS A 120 0.67 14.19 5.64
CA LYS A 120 0.65 15.64 5.45
C LYS A 120 -0.62 16.24 6.01
N LYS A 121 -0.63 17.55 6.26
CA LYS A 121 -1.83 18.29 6.68
C LYS A 121 -2.78 18.60 5.51
N ASP A 122 -2.32 18.48 4.28
CA ASP A 122 -3.05 18.86 3.06
C ASP A 122 -2.99 17.72 2.03
N CYS A 123 -3.94 17.73 1.10
CA CYS A 123 -3.95 16.88 -0.09
C CYS A 123 -4.69 17.61 -1.22
N LEU A 124 -4.02 17.79 -2.36
CA LEU A 124 -4.70 18.10 -3.62
C LEU A 124 -5.24 16.78 -4.18
N LEU A 125 -6.43 16.39 -3.75
CA LEU A 125 -7.07 15.13 -4.08
C LEU A 125 -7.61 15.20 -5.52
N ILE A 126 -7.20 14.25 -6.35
CA ILE A 126 -7.74 14.05 -7.69
C ILE A 126 -8.57 12.77 -7.69
N PHE A 127 -9.87 12.88 -7.99
CA PHE A 127 -10.73 11.76 -8.34
C PHE A 127 -10.94 11.75 -9.86
N ARG A 128 -10.28 10.82 -10.54
CA ARG A 128 -10.45 10.60 -11.98
C ARG A 128 -11.54 9.58 -12.23
N MET A 129 -12.66 10.07 -12.71
CA MET A 129 -13.82 9.31 -13.11
C MET A 129 -13.57 8.66 -14.48
N ARG A 130 -14.00 7.41 -14.63
CA ARG A 130 -13.92 6.65 -15.90
C ARG A 130 -15.28 6.46 -16.54
N THR A 131 -16.27 6.23 -15.71
CA THR A 131 -17.71 6.37 -15.96
C THR A 131 -18.17 7.72 -15.41
N LYS A 132 -19.36 8.19 -15.78
CA LYS A 132 -19.96 9.37 -15.14
C LYS A 132 -20.38 9.03 -13.71
N ARG A 133 -20.33 10.02 -12.84
CA ARG A 133 -20.72 9.90 -11.42
C ARG A 133 -21.74 10.97 -11.07
N GLU A 134 -22.66 10.59 -10.19
CA GLU A 134 -23.68 11.49 -9.65
C GLU A 134 -23.11 12.40 -8.56
N ASP A 135 -22.16 11.86 -7.78
CA ASP A 135 -21.61 12.51 -6.61
C ASP A 135 -20.16 12.09 -6.30
N ALA A 136 -19.60 12.72 -5.28
CA ALA A 136 -18.53 12.14 -4.47
C ALA A 136 -18.69 12.58 -3.01
N ARG A 137 -18.78 11.63 -2.08
CA ARG A 137 -18.62 11.88 -0.65
C ARG A 137 -17.17 11.69 -0.26
N VAL A 138 -16.51 12.76 0.19
CA VAL A 138 -15.11 12.72 0.62
C VAL A 138 -15.01 12.75 2.14
N LYS A 139 -14.37 11.71 2.70
CA LYS A 139 -14.01 11.63 4.11
C LYS A 139 -12.49 11.69 4.26
N ILE A 140 -12.00 12.51 5.18
CA ILE A 140 -10.57 12.62 5.50
C ILE A 140 -10.41 12.48 7.01
N PHE A 141 -9.59 11.52 7.40
CA PHE A 141 -9.26 11.23 8.80
C PHE A 141 -7.77 11.47 9.05
N GLY A 142 -7.41 11.69 10.32
CA GLY A 142 -6.02 11.85 10.69
C GLY A 142 -5.77 12.01 12.18
N VAL A 143 -4.53 12.35 12.49
CA VAL A 143 -4.05 12.54 13.86
C VAL A 143 -3.56 13.97 14.08
N ARG A 144 -3.78 14.51 15.29
CA ARG A 144 -3.11 15.73 15.74
C ARG A 144 -1.66 15.42 16.14
N GLY A 145 -0.78 16.40 15.92
CA GLY A 145 0.65 16.26 16.12
C GLY A 145 1.05 16.14 17.61
N PRO A 146 2.16 15.46 17.93
CA PRO A 146 3.16 14.91 17.01
C PRO A 146 2.67 13.65 16.27
N CYS A 147 2.84 13.64 14.94
CA CYS A 147 2.31 12.57 14.11
C CYS A 147 3.13 11.28 14.27
N SER A 148 2.44 10.15 14.30
CA SER A 148 2.99 8.79 14.30
C SER A 148 1.94 7.86 13.70
N PHE A 149 2.35 6.98 12.79
CA PHE A 149 1.51 5.90 12.29
C PHE A 149 2.09 4.51 12.60
N LYS A 150 3.08 4.41 13.50
CA LYS A 150 3.75 3.12 13.83
C LYS A 150 2.78 2.00 14.17
N GLU A 151 1.92 2.19 15.17
CA GLU A 151 1.03 1.13 15.68
C GLU A 151 0.03 0.64 14.60
N ARG A 152 -0.47 1.57 13.78
CA ARG A 152 -1.37 1.33 12.64
C ARG A 152 -0.78 0.35 11.62
N TYR A 153 0.54 0.36 11.42
CA TYR A 153 1.25 -0.47 10.44
C TYR A 153 2.09 -1.61 11.06
N LEU A 154 2.25 -1.62 12.38
CA LEU A 154 2.82 -2.74 13.14
C LEU A 154 1.86 -3.94 13.15
N ASN A 155 0.57 -3.70 13.41
CA ASN A 155 -0.45 -4.72 13.72
C ASN A 155 -0.12 -5.53 15.00
N LYS A 156 -1.06 -6.40 15.42
CA LYS A 156 -1.00 -7.14 16.70
C LYS A 156 0.17 -8.12 16.82
N ASN A 157 0.62 -8.71 15.71
CA ASN A 157 1.80 -9.59 15.68
C ASN A 157 2.77 -9.13 14.58
N PRO A 158 3.60 -8.12 14.84
CA PRO A 158 4.44 -7.49 13.83
C PRO A 158 5.59 -8.40 13.35
N ARG A 159 5.83 -9.56 13.97
CA ARG A 159 6.79 -10.56 13.49
C ARG A 159 6.22 -11.43 12.36
N GLN A 160 4.92 -11.73 12.43
CA GLN A 160 4.25 -12.61 11.47
C GLN A 160 3.36 -11.87 10.48
N ILE A 161 2.93 -10.64 10.79
CA ILE A 161 1.97 -9.87 10.00
C ILE A 161 2.66 -8.61 9.45
N ASP A 162 2.46 -8.37 8.17
CA ASP A 162 3.00 -7.26 7.40
C ASP A 162 2.13 -5.98 7.50
N ALA A 163 2.55 -4.84 6.94
CA ALA A 163 1.78 -3.60 7.12
C ALA A 163 0.40 -3.59 6.42
N TYR A 164 0.18 -4.49 5.45
CA TYR A 164 -1.11 -4.70 4.79
C TYR A 164 -2.07 -5.59 5.60
N GLY A 165 -1.59 -6.20 6.69
CA GLY A 165 -2.35 -7.16 7.48
C GLY A 165 -2.26 -8.61 6.96
N GLN A 166 -1.36 -8.88 6.01
CA GLN A 166 -1.12 -10.23 5.49
C GLN A 166 -0.06 -10.94 6.33
N HIS A 167 -0.23 -12.25 6.53
CA HIS A 167 0.82 -13.05 7.15
C HIS A 167 1.99 -13.25 6.18
N TYR A 168 3.22 -13.18 6.68
CA TYR A 168 4.37 -13.71 5.97
C TYR A 168 4.18 -15.22 5.79
N GLN A 169 4.45 -15.73 4.59
CA GLN A 169 4.27 -17.13 4.22
C GLN A 169 5.62 -17.68 3.82
N TYR A 170 6.01 -18.83 4.36
CA TYR A 170 7.33 -19.43 4.09
C TYR A 170 7.19 -20.62 3.15
N SER A 171 8.17 -20.82 2.27
CA SER A 171 8.18 -21.94 1.33
C SER A 171 8.51 -23.26 2.03
N GLU A 172 7.86 -24.35 1.64
CA GLU A 172 8.25 -25.72 2.03
C GLU A 172 9.47 -26.19 1.23
N ASP A 173 9.53 -25.89 -0.07
CA ASP A 173 10.64 -26.26 -0.97
C ASP A 173 11.95 -25.51 -0.67
N TYR A 174 11.81 -24.23 -0.26
CA TYR A 174 12.90 -23.38 0.21
C TYR A 174 12.62 -23.06 1.68
N PRO A 175 12.83 -24.02 2.60
CA PRO A 175 12.45 -23.87 3.99
C PRO A 175 13.01 -22.57 4.56
N TYR A 176 12.18 -21.90 5.37
CA TYR A 176 12.43 -20.62 6.03
C TYR A 176 12.36 -19.37 5.16
N TRP A 177 12.23 -19.44 3.82
CA TRP A 177 12.21 -18.23 2.98
C TRP A 177 10.80 -17.68 2.70
N ASN A 178 10.58 -16.37 2.94
CA ASN A 178 9.29 -15.72 2.68
C ASN A 178 8.93 -15.67 1.18
N LEU A 179 7.72 -16.10 0.86
CA LEU A 179 7.12 -16.13 -0.47
C LEU A 179 6.64 -14.73 -0.95
N PRO A 180 6.58 -14.50 -2.28
CA PRO A 180 5.92 -13.34 -2.84
C PRO A 180 4.43 -13.28 -2.48
N ARG A 181 3.91 -12.06 -2.28
CA ARG A 181 2.50 -11.86 -1.90
C ARG A 181 1.58 -12.01 -3.11
N THR A 182 0.66 -12.98 -3.06
CA THR A 182 -0.20 -13.36 -4.18
C THR A 182 -1.41 -12.43 -4.39
N ASN A 183 -1.99 -11.91 -3.31
CA ASN A 183 -3.26 -11.18 -3.32
C ASN A 183 -3.09 -9.66 -3.19
N LEU A 184 -2.04 -9.10 -3.80
CA LEU A 184 -1.79 -7.66 -3.86
C LEU A 184 -1.49 -7.21 -5.28
N LYS A 185 -1.77 -5.95 -5.57
CA LYS A 185 -1.37 -5.35 -6.83
C LYS A 185 0.15 -5.21 -6.89
N GLN A 186 0.76 -5.72 -7.95
CA GLN A 186 2.21 -5.70 -8.15
C GLN A 186 2.60 -4.77 -9.30
N TYR A 187 3.77 -4.15 -9.18
CA TYR A 187 4.51 -3.54 -10.27
C TYR A 187 5.91 -4.17 -10.32
N ASN A 188 6.27 -4.74 -11.47
CA ASN A 188 7.60 -5.28 -11.71
C ASN A 188 8.49 -4.17 -12.31
N ARG A 189 9.66 -3.95 -11.72
CA ARG A 189 10.71 -3.05 -12.23
C ARG A 189 12.04 -3.79 -12.21
N PHE A 190 12.50 -4.23 -13.38
CA PHE A 190 13.64 -5.16 -13.49
C PHE A 190 13.42 -6.38 -12.57
N ASN A 191 14.29 -6.60 -11.60
CA ASN A 191 14.22 -7.71 -10.64
C ASN A 191 13.50 -7.34 -9.33
N GLU A 192 12.93 -6.13 -9.22
CA GLU A 192 12.18 -5.68 -8.05
C GLU A 192 10.67 -5.85 -8.25
N ILE A 193 10.01 -6.45 -7.25
CA ILE A 193 8.54 -6.52 -7.16
C ILE A 193 8.10 -5.48 -6.13
N ILE A 194 7.23 -4.56 -6.55
CA ILE A 194 6.66 -3.51 -5.70
C ILE A 194 5.18 -3.82 -5.48
N TYR A 195 4.78 -4.06 -4.23
CA TYR A 195 3.40 -4.34 -3.87
C TYR A 195 2.66 -3.04 -3.51
N VAL A 196 1.35 -2.99 -3.74
CA VAL A 196 0.50 -1.83 -3.41
C VAL A 196 -0.88 -2.24 -2.92
N LYS A 197 -1.34 -1.66 -1.81
CA LYS A 197 -2.73 -1.65 -1.33
C LYS A 197 -3.05 -0.25 -0.77
N ASP A 198 -4.22 0.31 -1.07
CA ASP A 198 -4.73 1.56 -0.47
C ASP A 198 -3.73 2.74 -0.53
N GLY A 199 -2.98 2.83 -1.64
CA GLY A 199 -1.92 3.82 -1.84
C GLY A 199 -0.62 3.58 -1.05
N LEU A 200 -0.57 2.59 -0.16
CA LEU A 200 0.65 2.16 0.54
C LEU A 200 1.45 1.23 -0.39
N PHE A 201 2.66 1.64 -0.73
CA PHE A 201 3.61 0.86 -1.50
C PHE A 201 4.51 0.05 -0.57
N ASN A 202 5.05 -1.06 -1.05
CA ASN A 202 6.03 -1.87 -0.35
C ASN A 202 7.13 -2.37 -1.28
N ILE A 203 8.36 -2.40 -0.75
CA ILE A 203 9.48 -3.14 -1.31
C ILE A 203 10.21 -3.89 -0.19
N GLN A 204 10.65 -5.10 -0.51
CA GLN A 204 11.45 -5.93 0.38
C GLN A 204 12.94 -5.78 0.02
N LYS A 205 13.82 -5.71 1.02
CA LYS A 205 15.27 -5.77 0.83
C LYS A 205 15.81 -6.99 1.56
N ASN A 206 16.47 -7.85 0.79
CA ASN A 206 16.69 -9.27 1.08
C ASN A 206 15.37 -10.07 1.19
N TYR A 207 15.50 -11.38 1.32
CA TYR A 207 14.40 -12.25 1.73
C TYR A 207 14.38 -12.43 3.25
N LEU A 208 13.18 -12.38 3.83
CA LEU A 208 12.91 -12.67 5.23
C LEU A 208 13.07 -14.18 5.49
N ASP A 209 13.79 -14.51 6.55
CA ASP A 209 13.97 -15.87 7.08
C ASP A 209 13.12 -16.08 8.34
N GLU A 210 12.58 -17.27 8.59
CA GLU A 210 11.76 -17.55 9.79
C GLU A 210 12.50 -17.27 11.12
N SER A 211 13.83 -17.44 11.16
CA SER A 211 14.64 -17.15 12.34
C SER A 211 14.90 -15.64 12.56
N ASP A 212 14.55 -14.79 11.59
CA ASP A 212 14.74 -13.35 11.67
C ASP A 212 13.83 -12.70 12.73
N LYS A 213 14.45 -11.92 13.61
CA LYS A 213 13.75 -11.26 14.72
C LYS A 213 13.50 -9.81 14.37
N LEU A 214 12.23 -9.38 14.37
CA LEU A 214 11.89 -7.96 14.36
C LEU A 214 12.54 -7.30 15.60
N THR A 215 13.39 -6.29 15.36
CA THR A 215 14.14 -5.60 16.43
C THR A 215 13.83 -4.11 16.55
N ALA A 216 13.38 -3.48 15.46
CA ALA A 216 13.00 -2.08 15.47
C ALA A 216 11.97 -1.80 14.37
N VAL A 217 11.23 -0.71 14.57
CA VAL A 217 10.43 -0.06 13.53
C VAL A 217 10.83 1.41 13.49
N ARG A 218 11.00 1.93 12.28
CA ARG A 218 11.27 3.35 12.04
C ARG A 218 10.22 3.92 11.11
N GLU A 219 9.89 5.18 11.32
CA GLU A 219 9.03 5.94 10.41
C GLU A 219 9.70 7.28 10.11
N LEU A 220 9.32 7.91 9.00
CA LEU A 220 9.73 9.25 8.63
C LEU A 220 8.58 9.94 7.90
N PHE A 221 8.14 11.07 8.44
CA PHE A 221 7.30 12.03 7.71
C PHE A 221 8.24 12.88 6.85
N VAL A 222 8.21 12.66 5.54
CA VAL A 222 9.21 13.20 4.61
C VAL A 222 8.88 14.67 4.30
N PRO A 223 9.81 15.64 4.41
CA PRO A 223 9.52 17.05 4.11
C PRO A 223 9.09 17.27 2.65
N ASP A 224 8.25 18.28 2.40
CA ASP A 224 7.71 18.54 1.06
C ASP A 224 8.80 18.78 0.01
N ASN A 225 8.56 18.27 -1.20
CA ASN A 225 9.48 18.30 -2.34
C ASN A 225 10.82 17.56 -2.14
N THR A 226 10.99 16.80 -1.05
CA THR A 226 12.19 15.97 -0.86
C THR A 226 12.13 14.77 -1.80
N LEU A 227 12.96 14.80 -2.85
CA LEU A 227 13.10 13.71 -3.82
C LEU A 227 14.15 12.67 -3.41
N LYS A 228 15.17 13.08 -2.63
CA LYS A 228 16.24 12.19 -2.18
C LYS A 228 16.54 12.38 -0.70
N PHE A 229 16.58 11.28 0.06
CA PHE A 229 16.94 11.27 1.48
C PHE A 229 17.51 9.91 1.91
N VAL A 230 18.00 9.86 3.15
CA VAL A 230 18.66 8.68 3.72
C VAL A 230 18.04 8.32 5.07
N MET A 231 17.85 7.03 5.33
CA MET A 231 17.54 6.51 6.66
C MET A 231 18.69 5.63 7.16
N ASP A 232 19.25 6.01 8.32
CA ASP A 232 20.33 5.26 8.98
C ASP A 232 19.79 4.19 9.92
N PHE A 233 20.32 2.96 9.76
CA PHE A 233 20.02 1.81 10.59
C PHE A 233 21.30 1.26 11.23
N LYS A 234 21.37 1.30 12.57
CA LYS A 234 22.49 0.74 13.35
C LYS A 234 22.63 -0.76 13.11
N ASN A 235 23.79 -1.22 12.64
CA ASN A 235 24.08 -2.63 12.31
C ASN A 235 25.23 -3.23 13.17
N SER A 236 25.65 -2.51 14.21
CA SER A 236 26.56 -3.00 15.25
C SER A 236 25.90 -4.00 16.23
N GLY A 237 26.69 -4.93 16.76
CA GLY A 237 26.26 -5.94 17.73
C GLY A 237 26.28 -7.36 17.17
N PRO A 238 25.88 -8.38 17.95
CA PRO A 238 25.81 -9.77 17.49
C PRO A 238 24.71 -9.99 16.44
N LYS A 239 23.67 -9.14 16.44
CA LYS A 239 22.54 -9.21 15.51
C LYS A 239 22.66 -8.20 14.37
N LYS A 240 22.74 -8.70 13.13
CA LYS A 240 22.88 -7.94 11.88
C LYS A 240 21.54 -7.78 11.17
N ILE A 241 21.37 -6.69 10.43
CA ILE A 241 20.16 -6.39 9.64
C ILE A 241 20.06 -7.41 8.51
N SER A 242 19.16 -8.38 8.67
CA SER A 242 18.98 -9.45 7.71
C SER A 242 17.92 -9.12 6.66
N PHE A 243 16.87 -8.40 7.05
CA PHE A 243 15.74 -8.07 6.18
C PHE A 243 15.14 -6.71 6.54
N LEU A 244 14.75 -5.94 5.52
CA LEU A 244 13.95 -4.72 5.66
C LEU A 244 12.66 -4.84 4.85
N ASP A 245 11.53 -4.64 5.54
CA ASP A 245 10.21 -4.50 4.91
C ASP A 245 9.89 -3.00 4.87
N ILE A 246 10.01 -2.39 3.70
CA ILE A 246 9.99 -0.93 3.51
C ILE A 246 8.67 -0.54 2.86
N TYR A 247 7.93 0.36 3.49
CA TYR A 247 6.64 0.84 3.05
C TYR A 247 6.64 2.36 2.90
N TRP A 248 5.86 2.89 1.96
CA TRP A 248 5.74 4.33 1.78
C TRP A 248 4.41 4.77 1.17
N TYR A 249 4.08 6.04 1.39
CA TYR A 249 3.14 6.81 0.59
C TYR A 249 3.91 7.85 -0.23
N GLN A 250 3.40 8.20 -1.41
CA GLN A 250 3.97 9.23 -2.27
C GLN A 250 2.90 10.13 -2.87
N GLN A 251 3.31 11.36 -3.18
CA GLN A 251 2.58 12.21 -4.11
C GLN A 251 2.62 11.56 -5.49
N SER A 252 1.62 11.80 -6.33
CA SER A 252 1.60 11.27 -7.69
C SER A 252 1.07 12.31 -8.66
N LYS A 253 1.86 12.71 -9.66
CA LYS A 253 1.38 13.63 -10.70
C LYS A 253 0.28 12.99 -11.54
N ASN A 254 0.32 11.66 -11.67
CA ASN A 254 -0.57 10.86 -12.49
C ASN A 254 -1.18 9.69 -11.71
N SER A 255 -2.32 9.18 -12.19
CA SER A 255 -2.99 7.93 -11.71
C SER A 255 -2.18 6.61 -11.82
N ARG A 256 -0.90 6.71 -12.18
CA ARG A 256 0.13 5.67 -12.17
C ARG A 256 1.40 6.35 -11.63
N PRO A 257 1.69 6.23 -10.33
CA PRO A 257 2.91 6.76 -9.73
C PRO A 257 4.18 6.16 -10.33
N ILE A 258 5.28 6.89 -10.16
CA ILE A 258 6.64 6.44 -10.46
C ILE A 258 7.28 6.03 -9.13
N PRO A 259 7.52 4.73 -8.87
CA PRO A 259 8.09 4.29 -7.60
C PRO A 259 9.54 4.75 -7.41
N PRO A 260 9.98 5.10 -6.19
CA PRO A 260 11.38 5.43 -5.89
C PRO A 260 12.33 4.26 -6.16
N TYR A 261 13.58 4.57 -6.45
CA TYR A 261 14.70 3.64 -6.30
C TYR A 261 15.13 3.66 -4.83
N ILE A 262 14.93 2.54 -4.14
CA ILE A 262 15.30 2.37 -2.73
C ILE A 262 16.45 1.38 -2.68
N TYR A 263 17.59 1.76 -2.11
CA TYR A 263 18.80 0.93 -2.15
C TYR A 263 19.73 1.20 -0.96
N TYR A 264 20.60 0.24 -0.63
CA TYR A 264 21.64 0.46 0.37
C TYR A 264 22.76 1.35 -0.20
N ASN A 265 23.32 2.24 0.62
CA ASN A 265 24.54 2.95 0.27
C ASN A 265 25.74 1.98 0.34
N GLY A 266 26.08 1.35 -0.78
CA GLY A 266 27.00 0.21 -0.82
C GLY A 266 26.35 -1.07 -0.27
N GLN A 267 27.15 -1.94 0.36
CA GLN A 267 26.67 -3.19 0.94
C GLN A 267 26.31 -3.02 2.43
N CYS A 268 25.20 -3.64 2.86
CA CYS A 268 24.88 -3.83 4.28
C CYS A 268 25.42 -5.19 4.75
N ALA A 269 26.73 -5.28 4.97
CA ALA A 269 27.43 -6.47 5.47
C ALA A 269 27.60 -6.44 6.99
N SER A 270 28.04 -7.55 7.60
CA SER A 270 28.29 -7.64 9.04
C SER A 270 29.34 -6.61 9.56
N SER A 271 30.29 -6.22 8.71
CA SER A 271 31.35 -5.25 9.00
C SER A 271 30.85 -3.80 9.13
N ASN A 272 29.75 -3.45 8.46
CA ASN A 272 29.18 -2.10 8.50
C ASN A 272 28.52 -1.85 9.87
N LYS A 273 29.01 -0.84 10.63
CA LYS A 273 28.39 -0.43 11.91
C LYS A 273 27.02 0.23 11.74
N THR A 274 26.77 0.82 10.57
CA THR A 274 25.51 1.44 10.14
C THR A 274 25.26 1.04 8.70
N CYS A 275 24.02 0.65 8.38
CA CYS A 275 23.55 0.52 7.01
C CYS A 275 22.67 1.71 6.69
N GLN A 276 22.97 2.42 5.61
CA GLN A 276 22.19 3.55 5.14
C GLN A 276 21.28 3.08 4.00
N VAL A 277 19.99 3.39 4.07
CA VAL A 277 19.05 3.17 2.97
C VAL A 277 18.77 4.51 2.32
N ILE A 278 19.11 4.63 1.04
CA ILE A 278 18.83 5.78 0.19
C ILE A 278 17.45 5.57 -0.43
N PHE A 279 16.62 6.61 -0.36
CA PHE A 279 15.37 6.75 -1.08
C PHE A 279 15.60 7.82 -2.14
N ASP A 280 15.47 7.46 -3.42
CA ASP A 280 15.73 8.34 -4.57
C ASP A 280 14.52 8.29 -5.52
N ALA A 281 13.79 9.39 -5.66
CA ALA A 281 12.42 9.39 -6.17
C ALA A 281 12.17 10.49 -7.23
N ASP A 282 11.48 10.14 -8.31
CA ASP A 282 10.98 11.12 -9.31
C ASP A 282 9.72 11.87 -8.82
N GLU A 283 9.04 11.32 -7.81
CA GLU A 283 7.86 11.90 -7.16
C GLU A 283 8.06 11.95 -5.63
N PRO A 284 7.75 13.06 -4.93
CA PRO A 284 8.01 13.17 -3.49
C PRO A 284 7.31 12.10 -2.67
N LEU A 285 8.05 11.44 -1.79
CA LEU A 285 7.45 10.58 -0.76
C LEU A 285 6.82 11.47 0.33
N SER A 286 5.71 11.05 0.93
CA SER A 286 5.04 11.80 2.00
C SER A 286 5.29 11.18 3.38
N TYR A 287 5.35 9.84 3.43
CA TYR A 287 5.60 9.06 4.64
C TYR A 287 6.33 7.76 4.29
N VAL A 288 7.26 7.33 5.14
CA VAL A 288 7.95 6.04 5.05
C VAL A 288 7.84 5.31 6.39
N PHE A 289 7.67 3.99 6.33
CA PHE A 289 7.65 3.07 7.46
C PHE A 289 8.52 1.84 7.15
N VAL A 290 9.43 1.49 8.05
CA VAL A 290 10.39 0.39 7.86
C VAL A 290 10.37 -0.54 9.06
N LYS A 291 10.10 -1.82 8.80
CA LYS A 291 10.28 -2.91 9.78
C LYS A 291 11.69 -3.48 9.64
N VAL A 292 12.45 -3.48 10.73
CA VAL A 292 13.87 -3.85 10.77
C VAL A 292 14.04 -5.20 11.45
N PHE A 293 14.32 -6.21 10.64
CA PHE A 293 14.57 -7.57 11.09
C PHE A 293 16.07 -7.85 11.20
N ARG A 294 16.46 -8.68 12.17
CA ARG A 294 17.85 -9.04 12.39
C ARG A 294 18.04 -10.50 12.75
N ASN A 295 19.21 -11.00 12.39
CA ASN A 295 19.67 -12.35 12.67
C ASN A 295 21.08 -12.33 13.27
N GLU A 296 21.45 -13.40 13.97
CA GLU A 296 22.82 -13.62 14.45
C GLU A 296 23.66 -14.26 13.32
N ASP A 297 23.06 -15.17 12.56
CA ASP A 297 23.71 -15.97 11.51
C ASP A 297 23.64 -15.31 10.11
N TYR A 298 23.47 -13.97 10.04
CA TYR A 298 23.42 -13.23 8.78
C TYR A 298 24.73 -12.48 8.51
N ASP A 299 25.35 -12.77 7.36
CA ASP A 299 26.43 -11.97 6.80
C ASP A 299 26.23 -11.70 5.30
N GLY A 300 25.71 -10.52 4.99
CA GLY A 300 25.56 -10.05 3.61
C GLY A 300 24.26 -10.49 2.91
N PRO A 301 24.01 -9.96 1.70
CA PRO A 301 22.70 -9.98 1.05
C PRO A 301 22.15 -11.40 0.84
N ARG A 302 20.87 -11.58 1.13
CA ARG A 302 20.14 -12.85 0.93
C ARG A 302 19.26 -12.75 -0.33
N VAL A 303 19.42 -13.72 -1.22
CA VAL A 303 18.69 -13.90 -2.49
C VAL A 303 18.28 -15.36 -2.63
N LEU A 304 17.16 -15.67 -3.28
CA LEU A 304 16.81 -17.08 -3.54
C LEU A 304 17.72 -17.67 -4.61
N ALA A 305 17.93 -18.98 -4.57
CA ALA A 305 18.71 -19.70 -5.58
C ALA A 305 18.17 -19.53 -7.01
N ARG A 306 16.86 -19.24 -7.15
CA ARG A 306 16.22 -18.93 -8.44
C ARG A 306 16.56 -17.51 -8.96
N ASP A 307 16.82 -16.55 -8.07
CA ASP A 307 17.11 -15.15 -8.44
C ASP A 307 18.60 -14.96 -8.77
N LEU A 308 19.47 -15.79 -8.19
CA LEU A 308 20.89 -15.87 -8.56
C LEU A 308 21.10 -16.21 -10.04
N GLY A 309 20.11 -16.87 -10.65
CA GLY A 309 20.19 -17.40 -12.00
C GLY A 309 21.21 -18.52 -12.09
N ARG A 310 20.75 -19.75 -12.32
CA ARG A 310 21.53 -20.65 -13.18
C ARG A 310 21.48 -20.07 -14.59
N SER A 311 22.32 -19.07 -14.84
CA SER A 311 22.78 -18.61 -16.15
C SER A 311 23.55 -19.76 -16.79
N GLY A 312 22.77 -20.72 -17.31
CA GLY A 312 23.21 -22.09 -17.53
C GLY A 312 22.27 -22.87 -18.43
N LYS A 313 21.73 -22.20 -19.46
CA LYS A 313 21.57 -22.72 -20.83
C LYS A 313 21.22 -21.58 -21.78
#